data_AF-Q54KH4-F1
#
_entry.id   AF-Q54KH4-F1
#
_cell.length_a   1.000
_cell.length_b   1.000
_cell.length_c   1.000
_cell.angle_alpha   90.00
_cell.angle_beta   90.00
_cell.angle_gamma   90.00
#
_symmetry.space_group_name_H-M   'P 1'
#
loop_
_entity.id
_entity.type
_entity.pdbx_description
1 polymer ?
#
loop_
_entity_poly.entity_id
_entity_poly.type
_entity_poly.pdbx_seq_one_letter_code
_entity_poly.pdbx_strand_id
1 'polypeptide(L)'
;MNNLQSILIWIDGVFDKEFEEKELYKDLELNTLNSIVNDGCVGQLLYSQKDTTTNKDTFGEFQELLGFKHDEKLTEQSFKEKYMDLKIKLISNIEKELCIFSDSVKLDTQKQTNQELLDTISESNEQLIMIHYQTINNSLEERRKTLFNIDLILSNLLKKNQNDGNNNKNYYINIVIGYSQTNIEIPLTAQQQQQSTNIPNWFNLPKQSYTLSNSLPYDPRLTSPLFTIHYNSIFTRKDNTKSFCESEFINGSNGKILLFQHFRELAFKLGKVPKYGA
;
A
#
# COMPACT_ATOMS: atom_id res chain seq x y z
N MET A 1 -23.15 9.08 -11.61
CA MET A 1 -22.08 8.93 -10.60
C MET A 1 -20.82 8.56 -11.36
N ASN A 2 -19.70 9.25 -11.15
CA ASN A 2 -18.42 8.83 -11.75
C ASN A 2 -18.15 7.38 -11.35
N ASN A 3 -17.77 6.53 -12.31
CA ASN A 3 -17.41 5.13 -12.06
C ASN A 3 -16.02 5.11 -11.40
N LEU A 4 -15.97 5.56 -10.14
CA LEU A 4 -14.76 5.62 -9.32
C LEU A 4 -14.52 4.21 -8.79
N GLN A 5 -13.40 3.62 -9.19
CA GLN A 5 -12.94 2.33 -8.70
C GLN A 5 -11.58 2.54 -8.04
N SER A 6 -11.43 2.14 -6.78
CA SER A 6 -10.14 2.18 -6.12
C SER A 6 -9.39 0.88 -6.38
N ILE A 7 -8.09 0.98 -6.61
CA ILE A 7 -7.19 -0.15 -6.74
C ILE A 7 -6.11 0.01 -5.68
N LEU A 8 -6.00 -0.98 -4.80
CA LEU A 8 -4.96 -1.07 -3.79
C LEU A 8 -4.03 -2.22 -4.17
N ILE A 9 -2.80 -1.91 -4.56
CA ILE A 9 -1.77 -2.90 -4.85
C ILE A 9 -0.86 -2.98 -3.64
N TRP A 10 -0.86 -4.10 -2.93
CA TRP A 10 0.11 -4.38 -1.89
C TRP A 10 1.19 -5.31 -2.42
N ILE A 11 2.40 -4.79 -2.56
CA ILE A 11 3.60 -5.49 -2.97
C ILE A 11 4.39 -5.86 -1.72
N ASP A 12 4.23 -7.11 -1.27
CA ASP A 12 4.82 -7.56 -0.02
C ASP A 12 6.17 -8.27 -0.22
N GLY A 13 7.12 -7.97 0.65
CA GLY A 13 8.41 -8.63 0.68
C GLY A 13 9.34 -8.29 -0.47
N VAL A 14 9.25 -7.11 -1.08
CA VAL A 14 10.18 -6.68 -2.14
C VAL A 14 11.47 -6.14 -1.56
N PHE A 15 11.39 -5.31 -0.51
CA PHE A 15 12.58 -4.80 0.14
C PHE A 15 13.21 -5.86 1.06
N ASP A 16 14.54 -5.84 1.13
CA ASP A 16 15.34 -6.72 1.98
C ASP A 16 16.63 -6.01 2.36
N LYS A 17 17.10 -6.19 3.60
CA LYS A 17 18.42 -5.72 4.02
C LYS A 17 19.59 -6.44 3.34
N GLU A 18 19.36 -7.63 2.80
CA GLU A 18 20.40 -8.47 2.20
C GLU A 18 20.79 -8.00 0.79
N PHE A 19 19.97 -7.16 0.15
CA PHE A 19 20.22 -6.64 -1.18
C PHE A 19 20.41 -5.14 -1.16
N GLU A 20 21.39 -4.64 -1.91
CA GLU A 20 21.48 -3.21 -2.14
C GLU A 20 20.33 -2.76 -3.06
N GLU A 21 19.75 -1.60 -2.77
CA GLU A 21 18.73 -0.97 -3.62
C GLU A 21 19.16 -0.93 -5.09
N LYS A 22 20.43 -0.63 -5.35
CA LYS A 22 21.00 -0.61 -6.71
C LYS A 22 20.86 -1.95 -7.42
N GLU A 23 21.03 -3.07 -6.74
CA GLU A 23 20.88 -4.41 -7.31
C GLU A 23 19.41 -4.73 -7.60
N LEU A 24 18.51 -4.31 -6.72
CA LEU A 24 17.07 -4.48 -6.91
C LEU A 24 16.59 -3.75 -8.17
N TYR A 25 17.07 -2.55 -8.45
CA TYR A 25 16.57 -1.73 -9.56
C TYR A 25 17.43 -1.75 -10.82
N LYS A 26 18.65 -2.31 -10.79
CA LYS A 26 19.57 -2.34 -11.93
C LYS A 26 18.88 -2.84 -13.20
N ASP A 27 18.93 -2.10 -14.30
CA ASP A 27 18.35 -2.50 -15.60
C ASP A 27 16.82 -2.78 -15.58
N LEU A 28 16.08 -2.40 -14.53
CA LEU A 28 14.61 -2.47 -14.51
C LEU A 28 14.00 -1.17 -15.05
N GLU A 29 13.28 -1.27 -16.17
CA GLU A 29 12.51 -0.16 -16.73
C GLU A 29 11.10 -0.08 -16.10
N LEU A 30 11.01 0.52 -14.90
CA LEU A 30 9.75 0.71 -14.18
C LEU A 30 9.03 2.00 -14.63
N ASN A 31 8.77 2.14 -15.93
CA ASN A 31 8.28 3.38 -16.54
C ASN A 31 6.94 3.85 -15.95
N THR A 32 6.01 2.92 -15.70
CA THR A 32 4.68 3.25 -15.22
C THR A 32 4.70 3.61 -13.73
N LEU A 33 5.43 2.84 -12.93
CA LEU A 33 5.61 3.07 -11.50
C LEU A 33 6.35 4.39 -11.25
N ASN A 34 7.38 4.70 -12.04
CA ASN A 34 8.05 6.01 -12.00
C ASN A 34 7.08 7.16 -12.31
N SER A 35 6.24 7.00 -13.34
CA SER A 35 5.19 8.00 -13.66
C SER A 35 4.20 8.18 -12.52
N ILE A 36 3.73 7.08 -11.92
CA ILE A 36 2.79 7.07 -10.79
C ILE A 36 3.36 7.80 -9.58
N VAL A 37 4.65 7.59 -9.29
CA VAL A 37 5.35 8.28 -8.20
C VAL A 37 5.49 9.76 -8.50
N ASN A 38 6.00 10.10 -9.68
CA ASN A 38 6.22 11.49 -10.10
C ASN A 38 4.91 12.31 -10.17
N ASP A 39 3.78 11.66 -10.45
CA ASP A 39 2.46 12.28 -10.46
C ASP A 39 1.66 12.10 -9.16
N GLY A 40 2.25 11.46 -8.15
CA GLY A 40 1.59 11.07 -6.93
C GLY A 40 2.20 11.68 -5.68
N CYS A 41 1.90 11.06 -4.54
CA CYS A 41 2.51 11.38 -3.25
C CYS A 41 2.92 10.10 -2.53
N VAL A 42 4.06 10.14 -1.87
CA VAL A 42 4.60 9.04 -1.08
C VAL A 42 4.48 9.33 0.42
N GLY A 43 4.18 8.28 1.18
CA GLY A 43 4.15 8.30 2.64
C GLY A 43 4.63 6.99 3.25
N GLN A 44 4.69 6.95 4.57
CA GLN A 44 5.07 5.78 5.36
C GLN A 44 3.86 5.29 6.16
N LEU A 45 3.57 4.01 6.08
CA LEU A 45 2.57 3.33 6.89
C LEU A 45 3.24 2.64 8.07
N LEU A 46 2.71 2.89 9.26
CA LEU A 46 3.17 2.30 10.51
C LEU A 46 2.19 1.23 10.99
N TYR A 47 2.74 0.17 11.57
CA TYR A 47 2.02 -1.03 11.98
C TYR A 47 1.94 -1.13 13.52
N SER A 48 0.94 -1.84 14.07
CA SER A 48 0.75 -1.95 15.52
C SER A 48 1.74 -2.85 16.23
N GLN A 49 2.15 -3.94 15.58
CA GLN A 49 2.88 -5.01 16.27
C GLN A 49 4.31 -4.57 16.58
N LYS A 50 4.69 -4.68 17.86
CA LYS A 50 6.06 -4.41 18.33
C LYS A 50 7.00 -5.60 18.22
N ASP A 51 6.47 -6.80 18.03
CA ASP A 51 7.31 -7.99 17.94
C ASP A 51 8.29 -7.84 16.78
N THR A 52 9.57 -7.71 17.14
CA THR A 52 10.71 -7.68 16.23
C THR A 52 11.13 -9.08 15.81
N THR A 53 10.23 -10.07 15.93
CA THR A 53 10.52 -11.43 15.48
C THR A 53 10.89 -11.39 14.01
N THR A 54 11.95 -12.11 13.64
CA THR A 54 12.44 -12.17 12.26
C THR A 54 11.38 -12.63 11.27
N ASN A 55 10.39 -13.39 11.75
CA ASN A 55 9.28 -13.85 10.93
C ASN A 55 8.20 -12.79 10.89
N LYS A 56 7.99 -12.26 9.69
CA LYS A 56 6.91 -11.33 9.38
C LYS A 56 5.55 -12.01 9.47
N ASP A 57 4.62 -11.43 10.22
CA ASP A 57 3.20 -11.86 10.25
C ASP A 57 2.41 -11.12 9.17
N THR A 58 2.54 -11.56 7.92
CA THR A 58 1.83 -10.93 6.79
C THR A 58 0.32 -10.95 6.96
N PHE A 59 -0.25 -12.00 7.55
CA PHE A 59 -1.70 -12.07 7.76
C PHE A 59 -2.18 -11.09 8.84
N GLY A 60 -1.41 -10.93 9.92
CA GLY A 60 -1.65 -9.87 10.90
C GLY A 60 -1.56 -8.48 10.28
N GLU A 61 -0.58 -8.24 9.39
CA GLU A 61 -0.45 -6.96 8.66
C GLU A 61 -1.66 -6.72 7.75
N PHE A 62 -2.16 -7.78 7.09
CA PHE A 62 -3.38 -7.73 6.29
C PHE A 62 -4.62 -7.39 7.13
N GLN A 63 -4.78 -8.03 8.29
CA GLN A 63 -5.89 -7.73 9.20
C GLN A 63 -5.86 -6.26 9.64
N GLU A 64 -4.69 -5.75 10.04
CA GLU A 64 -4.57 -4.36 10.47
C GLU A 64 -4.76 -3.37 9.32
N LEU A 65 -4.28 -3.68 8.12
CA LEU A 65 -4.59 -2.88 6.93
C LEU A 65 -6.10 -2.74 6.76
N LEU A 66 -6.86 -3.83 6.90
CA LEU A 66 -8.32 -3.78 6.88
C LEU A 66 -8.95 -3.23 8.17
N GLY A 67 -8.14 -2.72 9.11
CA GLY A 67 -8.57 -2.09 10.34
C GLY A 67 -8.98 -3.03 11.46
N PHE A 68 -8.70 -4.33 11.35
CA PHE A 68 -8.97 -5.35 12.36
C PHE A 68 -7.74 -5.57 13.24
N LYS A 69 -7.97 -5.93 14.51
CA LYS A 69 -6.87 -6.39 15.36
C LYS A 69 -6.47 -7.81 14.98
N HIS A 70 -5.26 -8.24 15.36
CA HIS A 70 -4.76 -9.59 15.05
C HIS A 70 -5.60 -10.69 15.70
N ASP A 71 -6.09 -10.43 16.92
CA ASP A 71 -6.94 -11.33 17.69
C ASP A 71 -8.43 -11.24 17.27
N GLU A 72 -8.78 -10.26 16.43
CA GLU A 72 -10.13 -10.07 15.94
C GLU A 72 -10.42 -11.01 14.76
N LYS A 73 -11.52 -11.74 14.84
CA LYS A 73 -11.95 -12.63 13.75
C LYS A 73 -12.39 -11.79 12.55
N LEU A 74 -11.56 -11.77 11.52
CA LEU A 74 -11.89 -11.15 10.24
C LEU A 74 -12.73 -12.12 9.39
N THR A 75 -13.92 -11.65 8.99
CA THR A 75 -14.84 -12.31 8.05
C THR A 75 -15.37 -11.28 7.04
N GLU A 76 -15.88 -11.73 5.91
CA GLU A 76 -16.57 -10.83 4.97
C GLU A 76 -17.69 -10.01 5.63
N GLN A 77 -18.48 -10.63 6.51
CA GLN A 77 -19.57 -9.97 7.21
C GLN A 77 -19.06 -8.86 8.14
N SER A 78 -18.07 -9.16 8.98
CA SER A 78 -17.48 -8.17 9.88
C SER A 78 -16.81 -7.02 9.12
N PHE A 79 -16.21 -7.30 7.96
CA PHE A 79 -15.70 -6.28 7.05
C PHE A 79 -16.80 -5.38 6.48
N LYS A 80 -17.88 -5.98 5.96
CA LYS A 80 -19.02 -5.25 5.39
C LYS A 80 -19.69 -4.34 6.43
N GLU A 81 -19.89 -4.84 7.64
CA GLU A 81 -20.45 -4.06 8.75
C GLU A 81 -19.58 -2.83 9.08
N LYS A 82 -18.27 -3.03 9.14
CA LYS A 82 -17.30 -1.97 9.47
C LYS A 82 -17.20 -0.89 8.38
N TYR A 83 -17.34 -1.27 7.12
CA TYR A 83 -17.14 -0.39 5.96
C TYR A 83 -18.42 -0.19 5.13
N MET A 84 -19.60 -0.21 5.74
CA MET A 84 -20.90 0.09 5.12
C MET A 84 -21.11 -0.63 3.76
N ASP A 85 -21.01 -1.96 3.79
CA ASP A 85 -21.12 -2.84 2.62
C ASP A 85 -20.18 -2.43 1.46
N LEU A 86 -18.95 -2.02 1.79
CA LEU A 86 -17.92 -1.82 0.78
C LEU A 86 -17.70 -3.13 0.03
N LYS A 87 -17.94 -3.12 -1.29
CA LYS A 87 -17.68 -4.26 -2.16
C LYS A 87 -16.22 -4.29 -2.53
N ILE A 88 -15.54 -5.37 -2.18
CA ILE A 88 -14.12 -5.58 -2.43
C ILE A 88 -13.91 -6.86 -3.24
N LYS A 89 -13.03 -6.80 -4.24
CA LYS A 89 -12.46 -7.99 -4.88
C LYS A 89 -11.01 -8.13 -4.43
N LEU A 90 -10.69 -9.23 -3.78
CA LEU A 90 -9.32 -9.56 -3.38
C LEU A 90 -8.69 -10.49 -4.40
N ILE A 91 -7.52 -10.12 -4.90
CA ILE A 91 -6.67 -10.94 -5.75
C ILE A 91 -5.36 -11.15 -4.99
N SER A 92 -5.08 -12.36 -4.55
CA SER A 92 -3.91 -12.62 -3.68
C SER A 92 -3.22 -13.93 -4.01
N ASN A 93 -1.90 -13.96 -3.87
CA ASN A 93 -1.14 -15.22 -3.90
C ASN A 93 -0.98 -15.85 -2.50
N ILE A 94 -1.57 -15.25 -1.45
CA ILE A 94 -1.58 -15.78 -0.09
C ILE A 94 -2.90 -16.50 0.19
N GLU A 95 -2.82 -17.82 0.31
CA GLU A 95 -4.00 -18.69 0.46
C GLU A 95 -4.85 -18.38 1.70
N LYS A 96 -4.24 -17.99 2.81
CA LYS A 96 -4.95 -17.65 4.07
C LYS A 96 -5.93 -16.48 3.90
N GLU A 97 -5.64 -15.55 3.00
CA GLU A 97 -6.46 -14.36 2.79
C GLU A 97 -7.65 -14.62 1.87
N LEU A 98 -7.51 -15.58 0.95
CA LEU A 98 -8.53 -15.92 -0.05
C LEU A 98 -9.81 -16.50 0.58
N CYS A 99 -9.74 -16.98 1.82
CA CYS A 99 -10.90 -17.49 2.56
C CYS A 99 -11.77 -16.37 3.17
N ILE A 100 -11.34 -15.11 3.11
CA ILE A 100 -12.04 -14.00 3.79
C ILE A 100 -13.23 -13.51 2.97
N PHE A 101 -13.08 -13.39 1.65
CA PHE A 101 -14.11 -12.86 0.75
C PHE A 101 -14.54 -13.92 -0.26
N SER A 102 -15.84 -14.08 -0.49
CA SER A 102 -16.37 -15.13 -1.38
C SER A 102 -15.83 -15.07 -2.80
N ASP A 103 -15.61 -13.85 -3.32
CA ASP A 103 -15.25 -13.59 -4.71
C ASP A 103 -13.73 -13.36 -4.89
N SER A 104 -12.94 -13.85 -3.92
CA SER A 104 -11.48 -13.80 -3.98
C SER A 104 -10.92 -14.61 -5.14
N VAL A 105 -9.90 -14.07 -5.80
CA VAL A 105 -9.21 -14.70 -6.93
C VAL A 105 -7.77 -15.02 -6.52
N LYS A 106 -7.35 -16.27 -6.74
CA LYS A 106 -5.97 -16.66 -6.53
C LYS A 106 -5.08 -16.05 -7.62
N LEU A 107 -4.05 -15.32 -7.22
CA LEU A 107 -3.00 -14.85 -8.10
C LEU A 107 -1.98 -15.97 -8.31
N ASP A 108 -1.95 -16.57 -9.49
CA ASP A 108 -0.93 -17.57 -9.85
C ASP A 108 0.26 -16.88 -10.54
N THR A 109 1.28 -16.54 -9.75
CA THR A 109 2.49 -15.83 -10.20
C THR A 109 3.37 -16.60 -11.19
N GLN A 110 3.08 -17.89 -11.41
CA GLN A 110 3.81 -18.75 -12.33
C GLN A 110 3.04 -19.02 -13.63
N LYS A 111 1.71 -19.07 -13.57
CA LYS A 111 0.86 -19.47 -14.71
C LYS A 111 0.00 -18.36 -15.26
N GLN A 112 -0.43 -17.43 -14.42
CA GLN A 112 -1.38 -16.41 -14.83
C GLN A 112 -0.68 -15.40 -15.74
N THR A 113 -1.32 -15.09 -16.86
CA THR A 113 -0.85 -14.00 -17.72
C THR A 113 -1.29 -12.65 -17.16
N ASN A 114 -0.51 -11.60 -17.43
CA ASN A 114 -0.92 -10.23 -17.10
C ASN A 114 -2.28 -9.86 -17.75
N GLN A 115 -2.65 -10.53 -18.84
CA GLN A 115 -3.93 -10.34 -19.52
C GLN A 115 -5.10 -10.89 -18.71
N GLU A 116 -4.99 -12.11 -18.16
CA GLU A 116 -6.04 -12.70 -17.31
C GLU A 116 -6.30 -11.85 -16.06
N LEU A 117 -5.24 -11.31 -15.45
CA LEU A 117 -5.38 -10.40 -14.32
C LEU A 117 -6.04 -9.07 -14.74
N LEU A 118 -5.64 -8.52 -15.89
CA LEU A 118 -6.23 -7.30 -16.44
C LEU A 118 -7.72 -7.47 -16.73
N ASP A 119 -8.13 -8.62 -17.27
CA ASP A 119 -9.53 -8.91 -17.57
C ASP A 119 -10.33 -9.06 -16.27
N THR A 120 -9.77 -9.77 -15.27
CA THR A 120 -10.36 -9.84 -13.92
C THR A 120 -10.59 -8.45 -13.31
N ILE A 121 -9.64 -7.52 -13.45
CA ILE A 121 -9.75 -6.14 -12.97
C ILE A 121 -10.79 -5.35 -13.79
N SER A 122 -10.80 -5.52 -15.11
CA SER A 122 -11.66 -4.77 -16.02
C SER A 122 -13.13 -5.13 -15.84
N GLU A 123 -13.42 -6.43 -15.70
CA GLU A 123 -14.77 -7.00 -15.54
C GLU A 123 -15.33 -6.86 -14.12
N SER A 124 -14.48 -6.47 -13.16
CA SER A 124 -14.85 -6.21 -11.77
C SER A 124 -15.81 -5.01 -11.64
N ASN A 125 -16.90 -5.23 -10.91
CA ASN A 125 -17.91 -4.23 -10.54
C ASN A 125 -17.76 -3.76 -9.09
N GLU A 126 -16.74 -4.25 -8.40
CA GLU A 126 -16.41 -3.94 -7.02
C GLU A 126 -15.86 -2.52 -6.92
N GLN A 127 -16.13 -1.87 -5.79
CA GLN A 127 -15.72 -0.47 -5.59
C GLN A 127 -14.23 -0.37 -5.27
N LEU A 128 -13.68 -1.42 -4.65
CA LEU A 128 -12.27 -1.58 -4.35
C LEU A 128 -11.78 -2.92 -4.92
N ILE A 129 -10.68 -2.89 -5.65
CA ILE A 129 -9.93 -4.09 -6.02
C ILE A 129 -8.63 -4.05 -5.23
N MET A 130 -8.36 -5.09 -4.47
CA MET A 130 -7.13 -5.26 -3.72
C MET A 130 -6.30 -6.36 -4.37
N ILE A 131 -5.07 -6.03 -4.76
CA ILE A 131 -4.11 -6.97 -5.33
C ILE A 131 -2.99 -7.12 -4.32
N HIS A 132 -2.91 -8.27 -3.65
CA HIS A 132 -1.81 -8.59 -2.76
C HIS A 132 -0.84 -9.53 -3.46
N TYR A 133 0.35 -9.03 -3.74
CA TYR A 133 1.43 -9.77 -4.37
C TYR A 133 2.60 -9.87 -3.39
N GLN A 134 2.69 -11.00 -2.71
CA GLN A 134 3.85 -11.35 -1.89
C GLN A 134 4.94 -12.03 -2.72
N THR A 135 6.20 -11.67 -2.53
CA THR A 135 7.32 -12.37 -3.17
C THR A 135 7.35 -13.85 -2.76
N ILE A 136 7.46 -14.76 -3.73
CA ILE A 136 7.36 -16.21 -3.49
C ILE A 136 8.54 -16.74 -2.68
N ASN A 137 9.71 -16.12 -2.86
CA ASN A 137 10.96 -16.49 -2.21
C ASN A 137 11.86 -15.28 -2.04
N ASN A 138 12.95 -15.46 -1.29
CA ASN A 138 13.86 -14.36 -0.94
C ASN A 138 14.83 -13.96 -2.06
N SER A 139 14.80 -14.59 -3.24
CA SER A 139 15.77 -14.30 -4.30
C SER A 139 15.58 -12.89 -4.88
N LEU A 140 16.69 -12.28 -5.28
CA LEU A 140 16.69 -11.01 -5.99
C LEU A 140 15.88 -11.08 -7.30
N GLU A 141 15.96 -12.20 -8.03
CA GLU A 141 15.24 -12.41 -9.29
C GLU A 141 13.71 -12.33 -9.09
N GLU A 142 13.18 -12.98 -8.06
CA GLU A 142 11.73 -12.97 -7.78
C GLU A 142 11.22 -11.58 -7.41
N ARG A 143 11.99 -10.83 -6.61
CA ARG A 143 11.65 -9.43 -6.23
C ARG A 143 11.60 -8.53 -7.45
N ARG A 144 12.59 -8.65 -8.32
CA ARG A 144 12.69 -7.91 -9.59
C ARG A 144 11.53 -8.26 -10.53
N LYS A 145 11.25 -9.55 -10.68
CA LYS A 145 10.11 -10.05 -11.46
C LYS A 145 8.78 -9.50 -10.93
N THR A 146 8.61 -9.47 -9.61
CA THR A 146 7.41 -8.91 -8.97
C THR A 146 7.21 -7.44 -9.34
N LEU A 147 8.25 -6.61 -9.20
CA LEU A 147 8.19 -5.19 -9.58
C LEU A 147 7.86 -5.00 -11.06
N PHE A 148 8.53 -5.76 -11.94
CA PHE A 148 8.29 -5.69 -13.38
C PHE A 148 6.85 -6.08 -13.74
N ASN A 149 6.33 -7.15 -13.13
CA ASN A 149 4.96 -7.60 -13.36
C ASN A 149 3.94 -6.53 -12.94
N ILE A 150 4.12 -5.92 -11.76
CA ILE A 150 3.23 -4.85 -11.29
C ILE A 150 3.29 -3.64 -12.22
N ASP A 151 4.47 -3.21 -12.68
CA ASP A 151 4.60 -2.12 -13.65
C ASP A 151 3.82 -2.42 -14.94
N LEU A 152 3.97 -3.64 -15.47
CA LEU A 152 3.32 -4.06 -16.69
C LEU A 152 1.79 -4.15 -16.54
N ILE A 153 1.29 -4.66 -15.41
CA ILE A 153 -0.14 -4.70 -15.08
C ILE A 153 -0.71 -3.28 -15.05
N LEU A 154 -0.05 -2.35 -14.35
CA LEU A 154 -0.45 -0.95 -14.27
C LEU A 154 -0.40 -0.27 -15.63
N SER A 155 0.64 -0.52 -16.43
CA SER A 155 0.78 0.02 -17.78
C SER A 155 -0.41 -0.37 -18.65
N ASN A 156 -0.74 -1.66 -18.66
CA ASN A 156 -1.83 -2.18 -19.47
C ASN A 156 -3.20 -1.71 -18.97
N LEU A 157 -3.38 -1.63 -17.65
CA LEU A 157 -4.60 -1.10 -17.03
C LEU A 157 -4.85 0.36 -17.42
N LEU A 158 -3.84 1.21 -17.31
CA LEU A 158 -3.95 2.64 -17.64
C LEU A 158 -4.16 2.85 -19.15
N LYS A 159 -3.47 2.09 -20.01
CA LYS A 159 -3.67 2.13 -21.47
C LYS A 159 -5.07 1.66 -21.88
N LYS A 160 -5.56 0.54 -21.33
CA LYS A 160 -6.91 0.03 -21.62
C LYS A 160 -7.98 1.06 -21.27
N ASN A 161 -7.85 1.70 -20.10
CA ASN A 161 -8.77 2.76 -19.68
C ASN A 161 -8.75 4.01 -20.57
N GLN A 162 -7.61 4.34 -21.17
CA GLN A 162 -7.51 5.45 -22.14
C GLN A 162 -8.15 5.09 -23.49
N ASN A 163 -8.06 3.83 -23.91
CA ASN A 163 -8.60 3.34 -25.17
C ASN A 163 -10.11 3.07 -25.11
N ASP A 164 -10.61 2.64 -23.95
CA ASP A 164 -12.03 2.36 -23.71
C ASP A 164 -12.81 3.67 -23.52
N GLY A 165 -12.92 4.48 -24.58
CA GLY A 165 -13.52 5.83 -24.55
C GLY A 165 -14.98 5.92 -24.04
N ASN A 166 -15.67 4.79 -23.87
CA ASN A 166 -17.02 4.70 -23.30
C ASN A 166 -17.04 4.33 -21.81
N ASN A 167 -15.95 3.76 -21.26
CA ASN A 167 -15.85 3.27 -19.88
C ASN A 167 -14.69 3.97 -19.16
N ASN A 168 -14.61 5.30 -19.21
CA ASN A 168 -13.64 6.09 -18.46
C ASN A 168 -13.83 5.88 -16.94
N LYS A 169 -13.35 4.75 -16.43
CA LYS A 169 -13.26 4.46 -14.99
C LYS A 169 -12.18 5.38 -14.47
N ASN A 170 -12.51 6.16 -13.44
CA ASN A 170 -11.47 6.91 -12.74
C ASN A 170 -10.87 5.97 -11.71
N TYR A 171 -9.62 5.57 -11.92
CA TYR A 171 -8.92 4.74 -10.95
C TYR A 171 -8.32 5.58 -9.85
N TYR A 172 -8.61 5.20 -8.60
CA TYR A 172 -7.83 5.66 -7.46
C TYR A 172 -6.80 4.60 -7.08
N ILE A 173 -5.57 4.77 -7.56
CA ILE A 173 -4.49 3.79 -7.41
C ILE A 173 -3.70 4.11 -6.14
N ASN A 174 -3.58 3.11 -5.28
CA ASN A 174 -2.73 3.16 -4.09
C ASN A 174 -1.80 1.95 -4.15
N ILE A 175 -0.51 2.19 -3.96
CA ILE A 175 0.49 1.13 -3.93
C ILE A 175 1.08 1.11 -2.54
N VAL A 176 1.00 -0.02 -1.85
CA VAL A 176 1.71 -0.29 -0.61
C VAL A 176 2.87 -1.22 -0.93
N ILE A 177 4.07 -0.88 -0.51
CA ILE A 177 5.26 -1.69 -0.75
C ILE A 177 6.07 -1.85 0.54
N GLY A 178 6.54 -3.06 0.82
CA GLY A 178 7.13 -3.41 2.12
C GLY A 178 8.36 -4.29 2.08
N TYR A 179 8.99 -4.39 3.24
CA TYR A 179 10.11 -5.29 3.51
C TYR A 179 9.64 -6.72 3.80
N SER A 180 10.51 -7.68 3.50
CA SER A 180 10.39 -9.08 3.91
C SER A 180 10.58 -9.26 5.42
N GLN A 181 11.31 -8.34 6.08
CA GLN A 181 11.61 -8.39 7.52
C GLN A 181 11.00 -7.22 8.30
N THR A 182 10.77 -7.44 9.60
CA THR A 182 10.16 -6.48 10.54
C THR A 182 11.18 -5.64 11.33
N ASN A 183 12.45 -6.04 11.31
CA ASN A 183 13.54 -5.43 12.08
C ASN A 183 14.43 -4.48 11.27
N ILE A 184 13.84 -3.67 10.39
CA ILE A 184 14.55 -2.67 9.58
C ILE A 184 14.32 -1.28 10.17
N GLU A 185 15.35 -0.47 10.35
CA GLU A 185 15.15 0.94 10.71
C GLU A 185 15.33 1.80 9.46
N ILE A 186 14.32 2.61 9.14
CA ILE A 186 14.45 3.56 8.05
C ILE A 186 15.14 4.82 8.57
N PRO A 187 16.25 5.24 7.94
CA PRO A 187 16.97 6.41 8.38
C PRO A 187 16.09 7.66 8.26
N LEU A 188 16.22 8.56 9.22
CA LEU A 188 15.64 9.90 9.13
C LEU A 188 16.34 10.68 8.02
N THR A 189 15.59 11.48 7.27
CA THR A 189 16.18 12.43 6.30
C THR A 189 17.04 13.46 7.04
N ALA A 190 18.00 14.08 6.34
CA ALA A 190 18.82 15.16 6.92
C ALA A 190 17.96 16.28 7.52
N GLN A 191 16.82 16.60 6.90
CA GLN A 191 15.86 17.59 7.41
C GLN A 191 15.20 17.14 8.71
N GLN A 192 14.77 15.88 8.81
CA GLN A 192 14.18 15.31 10.02
C GLN A 192 15.20 15.25 11.16
N GLN A 193 16.45 14.91 10.87
CA GLN A 193 17.53 14.93 11.84
C GLN A 193 17.76 16.35 12.39
N GLN A 194 17.85 17.36 11.52
CA GLN A 194 18.03 18.77 11.93
C GLN A 194 16.86 19.34 12.74
N GLN A 195 15.62 18.95 12.43
CA GLN A 195 14.46 19.39 13.19
C GLN A 195 14.49 18.89 14.63
N SER A 196 15.01 17.69 14.88
CA SER A 196 15.09 17.11 16.22
C SER A 196 16.05 17.87 17.17
N THR A 197 17.09 18.51 16.63
CA THR A 197 18.10 19.22 17.44
C THR A 197 17.73 20.65 17.79
N ASN A 198 16.78 21.25 17.09
CA ASN A 198 16.46 22.70 17.21
C ASN A 198 15.27 22.99 18.13
N ILE A 199 14.69 21.98 18.77
CA ILE A 199 13.53 22.15 19.65
C ILE A 199 14.01 22.60 21.03
N PRO A 200 13.58 23.78 21.54
CA PRO A 200 13.94 24.19 22.89
C PRO A 200 13.38 23.22 23.94
N ASN A 201 14.13 22.95 25.01
CA ASN A 201 13.73 22.01 26.06
C ASN A 201 12.39 22.34 26.76
N TRP A 202 11.93 23.59 26.68
CA TRP A 202 10.64 24.02 27.24
C TRP A 202 9.45 23.73 26.31
N PHE A 203 9.71 23.40 25.04
CA PHE A 203 8.68 23.21 24.03
C PHE A 203 8.36 21.73 23.86
N ASN A 204 7.14 21.35 24.23
CA ASN A 204 6.60 20.03 23.94
C ASN A 204 5.97 20.04 22.55
N LEU A 205 6.49 19.26 21.63
CA LEU A 205 5.86 19.09 20.33
C LEU A 205 4.43 18.54 20.49
N PRO A 206 3.47 19.00 19.65
CA PRO A 206 2.17 18.37 19.60
C PRO A 206 2.32 16.89 19.20
N LYS A 207 1.49 16.04 19.80
CA LYS A 207 1.42 14.61 19.46
C LYS A 207 1.10 14.46 17.98
N GLN A 208 1.89 13.65 17.28
CA GLN A 208 1.66 13.34 15.87
C GLN A 208 0.45 12.43 15.71
N SER A 209 -0.28 12.53 14.61
CA SER A 209 -1.52 11.78 14.38
C SER A 209 -1.35 10.26 14.49
N TYR A 210 -0.20 9.73 14.07
CA TYR A 210 0.09 8.30 14.19
C TYR A 210 0.33 7.82 15.64
N THR A 211 0.46 8.75 16.60
CA THR A 211 0.58 8.41 18.03
C THR A 211 -0.78 8.33 18.73
N LEU A 212 -1.88 8.39 17.96
CA LEU A 212 -3.24 8.38 18.46
C LEU A 212 -4.11 7.41 17.64
N SER A 213 -4.95 6.64 18.34
CA SER A 213 -6.01 5.82 17.75
C SER A 213 -7.28 6.02 18.56
N ASN A 214 -8.36 6.48 17.92
CA ASN A 214 -9.62 6.84 18.58
C ASN A 214 -9.41 7.72 19.84
N SER A 215 -8.56 8.73 19.73
CA SER A 215 -8.18 9.67 20.80
C SER A 215 -7.39 9.05 21.97
N LEU A 216 -7.08 7.76 21.93
CA LEU A 216 -6.20 7.10 22.89
C LEU A 216 -4.75 7.11 22.37
N PRO A 217 -3.75 7.19 23.26
CA PRO A 217 -2.35 6.98 22.89
C PRO A 217 -2.17 5.66 22.14
N TYR A 218 -1.43 5.72 21.05
CA TYR A 218 -1.07 4.59 20.22
C TYR A 218 0.44 4.63 20.01
N ASP A 219 1.09 3.49 20.12
CA ASP A 219 2.54 3.37 20.01
C ASP A 219 2.89 2.40 18.88
N PRO A 220 2.88 2.87 17.62
CA PRO A 220 3.10 2.02 16.47
C PRO A 220 4.59 1.67 16.31
N ARG A 221 4.86 0.57 15.61
CA ARG A 221 6.19 0.21 15.14
C ARG A 221 6.73 1.30 14.22
N LEU A 222 7.89 1.85 14.59
CA LEU A 222 8.62 2.82 13.77
C LEU A 222 9.61 2.16 12.79
N THR A 223 9.89 0.88 13.00
CA THR A 223 10.77 0.03 12.18
C THR A 223 9.97 -0.69 11.09
N SER A 224 10.60 -1.03 9.97
CA SER A 224 10.05 -1.65 8.77
C SER A 224 8.67 -1.08 8.40
N PRO A 225 8.54 0.25 8.27
CA PRO A 225 7.30 0.80 7.78
C PRO A 225 7.09 0.31 6.35
N LEU A 226 5.82 0.16 5.98
CA LEU A 226 5.46 0.01 4.58
C LEU A 226 5.50 1.41 3.96
N PHE A 227 5.81 1.52 2.69
CA PHE A 227 5.63 2.77 1.96
C PHE A 227 4.31 2.74 1.23
N THR A 228 3.65 3.90 1.13
CA THR A 228 2.42 4.08 0.36
C THR A 228 2.64 5.11 -0.72
N ILE A 229 2.23 4.82 -1.94
CA ILE A 229 2.21 5.72 -3.08
C ILE A 229 0.75 5.94 -3.47
N HIS A 230 0.31 7.20 -3.49
CA HIS A 230 -1.05 7.58 -3.83
C HIS A 230 -1.07 8.25 -5.19
N TYR A 231 -1.81 7.68 -6.14
CA TYR A 231 -1.98 8.22 -7.48
C TYR A 231 -3.46 8.37 -7.83
N ASN A 232 -3.83 9.60 -8.15
CA ASN A 232 -5.16 9.95 -8.64
C ASN A 232 -5.02 11.08 -9.65
N SER A 233 -5.59 10.92 -10.84
CA SER A 233 -5.62 11.97 -11.86
C SER A 233 -6.31 13.26 -11.40
N ILE A 234 -7.20 13.18 -10.40
CA ILE A 234 -7.96 14.30 -9.86
C ILE A 234 -7.15 15.09 -8.81
N PHE A 235 -6.16 14.47 -8.17
CA PHE A 235 -5.39 15.15 -7.13
C PHE A 235 -4.26 15.98 -7.71
N THR A 236 -4.18 17.23 -7.27
CA THR A 236 -3.14 18.19 -7.69
C THR A 236 -1.88 18.11 -6.84
N ARG A 237 -1.95 17.46 -5.68
CA ARG A 237 -0.81 17.33 -4.78
C ARG A 237 0.16 16.31 -5.37
N LYS A 238 1.37 16.78 -5.63
CA LYS A 238 2.55 15.97 -6.00
C LYS A 238 3.65 16.25 -4.98
N ASP A 239 4.53 15.29 -4.74
CA ASP A 239 5.78 15.55 -4.03
C ASP A 239 6.98 15.58 -4.97
N ASN A 240 8.18 15.66 -4.40
CA ASN A 240 9.43 15.78 -5.17
C ASN A 240 10.04 14.40 -5.52
N THR A 241 9.36 13.30 -5.19
CA THR A 241 9.83 11.95 -5.43
C THR A 241 9.69 11.63 -6.92
N LYS A 242 10.79 11.23 -7.59
CA LYS A 242 10.82 11.08 -9.06
C LYS A 242 10.89 9.66 -9.57
N SER A 243 11.33 8.73 -8.73
CA SER A 243 11.47 7.33 -9.10
C SER A 243 10.87 6.41 -8.05
N PHE A 244 10.41 5.26 -8.52
CA PHE A 244 9.92 4.17 -7.69
C PHE A 244 11.09 3.42 -7.05
N CYS A 245 11.70 4.01 -6.03
CA CYS A 245 12.78 3.41 -5.29
C CYS A 245 12.76 3.81 -3.80
N GLU A 246 13.29 2.94 -2.95
CA GLU A 246 13.26 3.07 -1.49
C GLU A 246 13.87 4.39 -1.01
N SER A 247 15.04 4.75 -1.52
CA SER A 247 15.76 5.98 -1.16
C SER A 247 14.97 7.25 -1.44
N GLU A 248 14.09 7.22 -2.46
CA GLU A 248 13.23 8.34 -2.82
C GLU A 248 11.95 8.37 -1.97
N PHE A 249 11.45 7.21 -1.53
CA PHE A 249 10.23 7.14 -0.72
C PHE A 249 10.37 7.78 0.65
N ILE A 250 11.59 7.78 1.22
CA ILE A 250 11.91 8.46 2.47
C ILE A 250 11.68 9.99 2.36
N ASN A 251 11.79 10.55 1.15
CA ASN A 251 11.54 11.97 0.88
C ASN A 251 10.05 12.31 0.68
N GLY A 252 9.16 11.32 0.77
CA GLY A 252 7.73 11.50 0.54
C GLY A 252 7.07 12.53 1.46
N SER A 253 6.14 13.32 0.91
CA SER A 253 5.55 14.45 1.64
C SER A 253 4.35 14.09 2.53
N ASN A 254 3.82 12.87 2.43
CA ASN A 254 2.65 12.47 3.23
C ASN A 254 3.00 12.06 4.67
N GLY A 255 4.29 12.04 5.02
CA GLY A 255 4.73 11.73 6.38
C GLY A 255 4.37 10.30 6.81
N LYS A 256 4.03 10.12 8.08
CA LYS A 256 3.73 8.82 8.71
C LYS A 256 2.24 8.72 9.05
N ILE A 257 1.59 7.62 8.67
CA ILE A 257 0.19 7.30 8.96
C ILE A 257 0.07 5.87 9.49
N LEU A 258 -0.95 5.57 10.30
CA LEU A 258 -1.20 4.18 10.72
C LEU A 258 -1.77 3.35 9.58
N LEU A 259 -1.40 2.07 9.53
CA LEU A 259 -1.78 1.14 8.46
C LEU A 259 -3.32 1.04 8.32
N PHE A 260 -4.04 0.91 9.43
CA PHE A 260 -5.51 0.90 9.41
C PHE A 260 -6.14 2.26 9.02
N GLN A 261 -5.46 3.38 9.32
CA GLN A 261 -5.94 4.71 8.94
C GLN A 261 -5.85 4.92 7.43
N HIS A 262 -4.81 4.36 6.79
CA HIS A 262 -4.67 4.39 5.34
C HIS A 262 -5.88 3.76 4.64
N PHE A 263 -6.27 2.53 5.00
CA PHE A 263 -7.43 1.89 4.40
C PHE A 263 -8.73 2.61 4.72
N ARG A 264 -8.88 3.12 5.96
CA ARG A 264 -10.04 3.95 6.32
C ARG A 264 -10.15 5.20 5.45
N GLU A 265 -9.04 5.80 5.05
CA GLU A 265 -9.02 6.92 4.11
C GLU A 265 -9.49 6.51 2.70
N LEU A 266 -9.12 5.31 2.22
CA LEU A 266 -9.64 4.76 0.97
C LEU A 266 -11.15 4.58 1.04
N ALA A 267 -11.64 3.93 2.11
CA ALA A 267 -13.07 3.73 2.33
C ALA A 267 -13.83 5.07 2.43
N PHE A 268 -13.26 6.09 3.07
CA PHE A 268 -13.82 7.44 3.12
C PHE A 268 -13.95 8.05 1.72
N LYS A 269 -12.89 7.95 0.89
CA LYS A 269 -12.91 8.46 -0.50
C LYS A 269 -13.94 7.74 -1.38
N LEU A 270 -14.26 6.49 -1.05
CA LEU A 270 -15.34 5.72 -1.67
C LEU A 270 -16.74 6.00 -1.06
N GLY A 271 -16.84 6.93 -0.10
CA GLY A 271 -18.09 7.30 0.55
C GLY A 271 -18.64 6.27 1.54
N LYS A 272 -17.77 5.40 2.07
CA LYS A 272 -18.17 4.24 2.90
C LYS A 272 -18.00 4.42 4.39
N VAL A 273 -17.22 5.41 4.83
CA VAL A 273 -17.02 5.72 6.25
C VAL A 273 -16.84 7.22 6.39
N PRO A 274 -17.12 7.82 7.56
CA PRO A 274 -16.77 9.21 7.81
C PRO A 274 -15.25 9.41 7.80
N LYS A 275 -14.82 10.62 7.44
CA LYS A 275 -13.41 11.02 7.48
C LYS A 275 -12.87 10.80 8.89
N TYR A 276 -11.69 10.17 9.01
CA TYR A 276 -11.07 9.99 10.32
C TYR A 276 -10.65 11.37 10.89
N GLY A 277 -10.95 11.60 12.17
CA GLY A 277 -10.69 12.87 12.87
C GLY A 277 -11.79 13.93 12.74
N ALA A 278 -12.85 13.67 11.98
CA ALA A 278 -14.12 14.41 12.08
C ALA A 278 -14.94 13.85 13.25
#